data_AF-A0A3E0UDL7-F1
#
_entry.id   AF-A0A3E0UDL7-F1
#
_cell.length_a   1.000
_cell.length_b   1.000
_cell.length_c   1.000
_cell.angle_alpha   90.00
_cell.angle_beta   90.00
_cell.angle_gamma   90.00
#
_symmetry.space_group_name_H-M   'P 1'
#
loop_
_entity.id
_entity.type
_entity.pdbx_description
1 polymer ?
#
loop_
_entity_poly.entity_id
_entity_poly.type
_entity_poly.pdbx_seq_one_letter_code
_entity_poly.pdbx_strand_id
1 'polypeptide(L)'
;MTAAIYQQNQESTAQANSTTADMATISSAGQASSDADINAKWQAIAEKYDVTNITGHEVLAMAQELYDNNLISEAEYFDMYRSAGIDDDLSRKRNHLEGMMLDYEAVKRHGKPTQESLKKMESVIEILKRIG
;
A
#
# COMPACT_ATOMS: atom_id res chain seq x y z
N MET A 1 -29.82 -45.73 -26.87
CA MET A 1 -30.03 -44.27 -26.80
C MET A 1 -30.82 -44.01 -25.54
N THR A 2 -30.15 -43.60 -24.48
CA THR A 2 -30.75 -43.50 -23.14
C THR A 2 -30.53 -42.07 -22.67
N ALA A 3 -31.58 -41.25 -22.77
CA ALA A 3 -31.60 -39.89 -22.26
C ALA A 3 -32.06 -39.94 -20.80
N ALA A 4 -31.20 -39.50 -19.89
CA ALA A 4 -31.58 -39.23 -18.51
C ALA A 4 -31.77 -37.72 -18.36
N ILE A 5 -33.01 -37.32 -18.09
CA ILE A 5 -33.40 -35.99 -17.63
C ILE A 5 -33.08 -35.93 -16.14
N TYR A 6 -32.37 -34.90 -15.67
CA TYR A 6 -32.46 -34.48 -14.27
C TYR A 6 -32.53 -32.96 -14.13
N GLN A 7 -33.54 -32.57 -13.36
CA GLN A 7 -34.09 -31.26 -13.09
C GLN A 7 -33.27 -30.50 -12.03
N GLN A 8 -33.21 -29.18 -12.20
CA GLN A 8 -32.81 -28.11 -11.28
C GLN A 8 -33.58 -28.11 -9.94
N ASN A 9 -32.94 -27.69 -8.82
CA ASN A 9 -33.44 -26.71 -7.82
C ASN A 9 -32.50 -26.51 -6.59
N GLN A 10 -31.98 -25.28 -6.43
CA GLN A 10 -31.94 -24.33 -5.27
C GLN A 10 -32.08 -24.87 -3.82
N GLU A 11 -31.50 -24.37 -2.71
CA GLU A 11 -30.66 -23.22 -2.33
C GLU A 11 -30.32 -23.33 -0.81
N SER A 12 -29.43 -22.45 -0.31
CA SER A 12 -29.22 -22.01 1.11
C SER A 12 -28.32 -22.86 2.03
N THR A 13 -27.46 -22.33 2.90
CA THR A 13 -26.94 -20.98 3.23
C THR A 13 -25.76 -21.20 4.20
N ALA A 14 -24.63 -20.52 4.02
CA ALA A 14 -23.69 -20.24 5.11
C ALA A 14 -22.96 -18.94 4.81
N GLN A 15 -23.54 -17.87 5.34
CA GLN A 15 -23.03 -16.51 5.36
C GLN A 15 -21.75 -16.46 6.22
N ALA A 16 -20.59 -16.48 5.57
CA ALA A 16 -19.36 -16.01 6.19
C ALA A 16 -19.33 -14.49 6.02
N ASN A 17 -19.72 -13.77 7.08
CA ASN A 17 -19.39 -12.36 7.26
C ASN A 17 -17.85 -12.25 7.32
N SER A 18 -17.21 -12.16 6.17
CA SER A 18 -15.84 -11.66 6.09
C SER A 18 -15.96 -10.14 6.06
N THR A 19 -15.61 -9.51 7.18
CA THR A 19 -15.34 -8.08 7.25
C THR A 19 -14.24 -7.78 6.22
N THR A 20 -14.65 -7.30 5.04
CA THR A 20 -13.74 -6.68 4.10
C THR A 20 -13.25 -5.40 4.76
N ALA A 21 -12.16 -5.52 5.53
CA ALA A 21 -11.27 -4.39 5.68
C ALA A 21 -10.92 -3.97 4.25
N ASP A 22 -11.19 -2.72 3.89
CA ASP A 22 -10.75 -2.12 2.64
C ASP A 22 -9.24 -2.36 2.53
N MET A 23 -8.87 -3.47 1.86
CA MET A 23 -7.54 -3.59 1.30
C MET A 23 -7.51 -2.48 0.27
N ALA A 24 -6.82 -1.39 0.61
CA ALA A 24 -6.28 -0.44 -0.34
C ALA A 24 -5.94 -1.22 -1.60
N THR A 25 -6.51 -0.83 -2.74
CA THR A 25 -6.29 -1.51 -4.01
C THR A 25 -4.83 -1.31 -4.37
N ILE A 26 -4.01 -2.25 -3.89
CA ILE A 26 -2.59 -2.30 -4.18
C ILE A 26 -2.49 -2.61 -5.66
N SER A 27 -1.76 -1.76 -6.37
CA SER A 27 -1.47 -1.88 -7.78
C SER A 27 -1.19 -3.33 -8.16
N SER A 28 -1.65 -3.77 -9.33
CA SER A 28 -1.63 -5.15 -9.83
C SER A 28 -0.23 -5.80 -10.02
N ALA A 29 0.81 -5.23 -9.42
CA ALA A 29 2.08 -5.89 -9.22
C ALA A 29 1.85 -7.08 -8.29
N GLY A 30 2.17 -8.31 -8.75
CA GLY A 30 1.88 -9.54 -8.01
C GLY A 30 1.18 -10.65 -8.81
N GLN A 31 1.31 -10.69 -10.14
CA GLN A 31 0.81 -11.80 -10.94
C GLN A 31 1.72 -13.06 -10.78
N ALA A 32 1.61 -13.79 -9.65
CA ALA A 32 1.95 -15.24 -9.51
C ALA A 32 1.92 -15.77 -8.05
N SER A 33 1.73 -14.94 -7.03
CA SER A 33 1.84 -15.36 -5.61
C SER A 33 0.45 -15.55 -4.97
N SER A 34 0.32 -16.47 -4.01
CA SER A 34 -0.93 -16.57 -3.23
C SER A 34 -1.08 -15.36 -2.30
N ASP A 35 -2.31 -15.04 -1.87
CA ASP A 35 -2.55 -13.93 -0.92
C ASP A 35 -1.72 -14.08 0.38
N ALA A 36 -1.49 -15.32 0.82
CA ALA A 36 -0.66 -15.63 1.97
C ALA A 36 0.81 -15.25 1.75
N ASP A 37 1.35 -15.54 0.56
CA ASP A 37 2.72 -15.17 0.19
C ASP A 37 2.88 -13.64 0.08
N ILE A 38 1.88 -12.96 -0.47
CA ILE A 38 1.86 -11.49 -0.55
C ILE A 38 1.85 -10.89 0.86
N ASN A 39 0.99 -11.38 1.74
CA ASN A 39 0.92 -10.92 3.13
C ASN A 39 2.22 -11.18 3.90
N ALA A 40 2.86 -12.33 3.69
CA ALA A 40 4.14 -12.64 4.31
C ALA A 40 5.25 -11.67 3.87
N LYS A 41 5.29 -11.28 2.58
CA LYS A 41 6.25 -10.28 2.09
C LYS A 41 6.02 -8.91 2.71
N TRP A 42 4.76 -8.48 2.81
CA TRP A 42 4.41 -7.22 3.52
C TRP A 42 4.86 -7.27 4.98
N GLN A 43 4.58 -8.36 5.68
CA GLN A 43 4.97 -8.53 7.08
C GLN A 43 6.50 -8.50 7.27
N ALA A 44 7.26 -9.17 6.39
CA ALA A 44 8.71 -9.17 6.45
C ALA A 44 9.31 -7.76 6.31
N ILE A 45 8.70 -6.91 5.48
CA ILE A 45 9.11 -5.50 5.32
C ILE A 45 8.70 -4.68 6.55
N ALA A 46 7.48 -4.88 7.08
CA ALA A 46 6.99 -4.23 8.30
C ALA A 46 7.86 -4.52 9.53
N GLU A 47 8.38 -5.75 9.65
CA GLU A 47 9.29 -6.13 10.74
C GLU A 47 10.68 -5.47 10.62
N LYS A 48 11.06 -5.02 9.42
CA LYS A 48 12.38 -4.45 9.13
C LYS A 48 12.43 -2.92 9.25
N TYR A 49 11.32 -2.25 8.97
CA TYR A 49 11.26 -0.79 8.85
C TYR A 49 10.21 -0.19 9.79
N ASP A 50 10.65 0.71 10.68
CA ASP A 50 9.75 1.49 11.53
C ASP A 50 9.50 2.87 10.88
N VAL A 51 8.40 3.00 10.14
CA VAL A 51 8.04 4.23 9.41
C VAL A 51 7.80 5.46 10.30
N THR A 52 7.66 5.25 11.62
CA THR A 52 7.56 6.34 12.61
C THR A 52 8.92 6.83 13.09
N ASN A 53 9.99 6.10 12.77
CA ASN A 53 11.36 6.39 13.20
C ASN A 53 12.41 5.93 12.17
N ILE A 54 12.28 6.46 10.96
CA ILE A 54 13.03 6.05 9.77
C ILE A 54 13.87 7.19 9.20
N THR A 55 15.03 6.87 8.62
CA THR A 55 15.86 7.79 7.85
C THR A 55 15.41 7.87 6.39
N GLY A 56 15.80 8.92 5.65
CA GLY A 56 15.51 9.01 4.21
C GLY A 56 16.14 7.87 3.41
N HIS A 57 17.33 7.41 3.80
CA HIS A 57 17.97 6.24 3.18
C HIS A 57 17.18 4.95 3.40
N GLU A 58 16.66 4.74 4.61
CA GLU A 58 15.82 3.58 4.93
C GLU A 58 14.46 3.63 4.19
N VAL A 59 13.86 4.82 4.00
CA VAL A 59 12.63 4.95 3.19
C VAL A 59 12.89 4.51 1.74
N LEU A 60 14.00 4.94 1.14
CA LEU A 60 14.37 4.55 -0.22
C LEU A 60 14.62 3.03 -0.32
N ALA A 61 15.31 2.44 0.65
CA ALA A 61 15.55 1.00 0.70
C ALA A 61 14.24 0.19 0.87
N MET A 62 13.34 0.66 1.73
CA MET A 62 12.01 0.09 1.91
C MET A 62 11.18 0.16 0.63
N ALA A 63 11.17 1.31 -0.05
CA ALA A 63 10.49 1.49 -1.33
C ALA A 63 11.03 0.53 -2.40
N GLN A 64 12.36 0.39 -2.49
CA GLN A 64 13.01 -0.55 -3.39
C GLN A 64 12.59 -2.00 -3.10
N GLU A 65 12.58 -2.42 -1.83
CA GLU A 65 12.15 -3.78 -1.45
C GLU A 65 10.67 -4.04 -1.76
N LEU A 66 9.80 -3.05 -1.53
CA LEU A 66 8.39 -3.13 -1.91
C LEU A 66 8.24 -3.32 -3.42
N TYR A 67 9.00 -2.56 -4.21
CA TYR A 67 8.98 -2.64 -5.67
C TYR A 67 9.52 -3.98 -6.18
N ASP A 68 10.70 -4.42 -5.69
CA ASP A 68 11.34 -5.67 -6.08
C ASP A 68 10.47 -6.90 -5.73
N ASN A 69 9.70 -6.81 -4.65
CA ASN A 69 8.74 -7.85 -4.26
C ASN A 69 7.42 -7.80 -5.04
N ASN A 70 7.28 -6.86 -5.98
CA ASN A 70 6.06 -6.56 -6.72
C ASN A 70 4.89 -6.24 -5.77
N LEU A 71 5.12 -5.52 -4.69
CA LEU A 71 4.08 -5.11 -3.74
C LEU A 71 3.55 -3.71 -4.01
N ILE A 72 4.29 -2.90 -4.76
CA ILE A 72 3.89 -1.57 -5.21
C ILE A 72 4.27 -1.39 -6.69
N SER A 73 3.63 -0.44 -7.36
CA SER A 73 4.00 -0.04 -8.72
C SER A 73 5.27 0.83 -8.75
N GLU A 74 5.85 0.98 -9.94
CA GLU A 74 6.96 1.89 -10.17
C GLU A 74 6.60 3.36 -9.85
N ALA A 75 5.37 3.77 -10.16
CA ALA A 75 4.90 5.12 -9.84
C ALA A 75 4.87 5.34 -8.31
N GLU A 76 4.32 4.38 -7.57
CA GLU A 76 4.31 4.42 -6.11
C GLU A 76 5.73 4.43 -5.54
N TYR A 77 6.65 3.64 -6.10
CA TYR A 77 8.06 3.65 -5.71
C TYR A 77 8.68 5.06 -5.78
N PHE A 78 8.47 5.79 -6.88
CA PHE A 78 8.98 7.15 -7.01
C PHE A 78 8.28 8.15 -6.08
N ASP A 79 7.01 7.90 -5.74
CA ASP A 79 6.23 8.76 -4.84
C ASP A 79 6.50 8.48 -3.34
N MET A 80 7.14 7.35 -2.98
CA MET A 80 7.42 6.93 -1.59
C MET A 80 8.33 7.90 -0.82
N TYR A 81 9.27 8.55 -1.51
CA TYR A 81 10.18 9.50 -0.89
C TYR A 81 10.00 10.89 -1.48
N ARG A 82 9.50 11.79 -0.63
CA ARG A 82 9.54 13.23 -0.87
C ARG A 82 10.55 13.87 0.06
N SER A 83 11.46 14.64 -0.53
CA SER A 83 12.39 15.44 0.26
C SER A 83 11.64 16.54 1.02
N ALA A 84 11.97 16.70 2.29
CA ALA A 84 11.42 17.76 3.14
C ALA A 84 12.00 19.15 2.84
N GLY A 85 12.97 19.27 1.91
CA GLY A 85 13.56 20.55 1.51
C GLY A 85 14.92 20.41 0.82
N ILE A 86 15.54 21.53 0.47
CA ILE A 86 16.86 21.56 -0.18
C ILE A 86 17.96 21.01 0.75
N ASP A 87 17.76 21.16 2.07
CA ASP A 87 18.69 20.72 3.11
C ASP A 87 18.20 19.46 3.84
N ASP A 88 17.40 18.59 3.19
CA ASP A 88 16.91 17.37 3.84
C ASP A 88 18.08 16.43 4.13
N ASP A 89 18.37 16.24 5.41
CA ASP A 89 19.35 15.28 5.89
C ASP A 89 18.74 13.87 5.86
N LEU A 90 19.12 13.10 4.84
CA LEU A 90 18.68 11.72 4.64
C LEU A 90 19.13 10.76 5.75
N SER A 91 20.09 11.15 6.59
CA SER A 91 20.57 10.33 7.71
C SER A 91 19.80 10.60 9.01
N ARG A 92 18.99 11.66 9.05
CA ARG A 92 18.21 12.01 10.24
C ARG A 92 16.94 11.16 10.29
N LYS A 93 16.71 10.52 11.45
CA LYS A 93 15.45 9.82 11.72
C LYS A 93 14.29 10.79 11.86
N ARG A 94 13.14 10.42 11.30
CA ARG A 94 11.89 11.18 11.35
C ARG A 94 10.68 10.24 11.34
N ASN A 95 9.53 10.76 11.76
CA ASN A 95 8.25 10.12 11.54
C ASN A 95 7.81 10.41 10.10
N HIS A 96 8.12 9.48 9.19
CA HIS A 96 7.84 9.66 7.76
C HIS A 96 6.34 9.54 7.46
N LEU A 97 5.64 8.61 8.12
CA LEU A 97 4.20 8.47 7.97
C LEU A 97 3.46 9.75 8.39
N GLU A 98 3.76 10.29 9.57
CA GLU A 98 3.16 11.54 10.04
C GLU A 98 3.51 12.71 9.13
N GLY A 99 4.77 12.79 8.67
CA GLY A 99 5.20 13.80 7.69
C GLY A 99 4.35 13.78 6.41
N MET A 100 4.15 12.60 5.81
CA MET A 100 3.34 12.45 4.60
C MET A 100 1.86 12.82 4.84
N MET A 101 1.31 12.47 6.01
CA MET A 101 -0.06 12.85 6.38
C MET A 101 -0.21 14.37 6.55
N LEU A 102 0.77 15.02 7.18
CA LEU A 102 0.79 16.49 7.33
C LEU A 102 0.93 17.19 5.98
N ASP A 103 1.77 16.67 5.08
CA ASP A 103 1.94 17.19 3.72
C ASP A 103 0.65 17.07 2.91
N TYR A 104 -0.03 15.92 2.99
CA TYR A 104 -1.33 15.73 2.34
C TYR A 104 -2.36 16.75 2.82
N GLU A 105 -2.48 16.96 4.13
CA GLU A 105 -3.40 17.94 4.70
C GLU A 105 -3.04 19.38 4.34
N ALA A 106 -1.74 19.71 4.31
CA ALA A 106 -1.25 21.03 3.89
C ALA A 106 -1.56 21.31 2.42
N VAL A 107 -1.31 20.34 1.53
CA VAL A 107 -1.60 20.43 0.10
C VAL A 107 -3.11 20.58 -0.15
N LYS A 108 -3.93 19.83 0.58
CA LYS A 108 -5.40 19.92 0.49
C LYS A 108 -5.94 21.27 0.97
N ARG A 109 -5.35 21.85 2.02
CA ARG A 109 -5.83 23.11 2.63
C ARG A 109 -5.31 24.37 1.95
N HIS A 110 -4.06 24.36 1.52
CA HIS A 110 -3.35 25.56 1.06
C HIS A 110 -2.92 25.50 -0.41
N GLY A 111 -2.92 24.32 -1.02
CA GLY A 111 -2.55 24.14 -2.41
C GLY A 111 -3.71 24.37 -3.39
N LYS A 112 -3.43 24.12 -4.66
CA LYS A 112 -4.43 23.87 -5.71
C LYS A 112 -4.18 22.49 -6.33
N PRO A 113 -4.24 21.42 -5.51
CA PRO A 113 -3.89 20.10 -5.99
C PRO A 113 -4.90 19.61 -7.03
N THR A 114 -4.41 18.82 -7.98
CA THR A 114 -5.31 18.03 -8.83
C THR A 114 -5.81 16.83 -8.03
N GLN A 115 -6.99 16.30 -8.38
CA GLN A 115 -7.50 15.09 -7.75
C GLN A 115 -6.52 13.91 -7.89
N GLU A 116 -5.82 13.83 -9.02
CA GLU A 116 -4.79 12.82 -9.25
C GLU A 116 -3.63 12.94 -8.26
N SER A 117 -3.14 14.16 -7.99
CA SER A 117 -2.05 14.37 -7.03
C SER A 117 -2.43 13.99 -5.61
N LEU A 118 -3.68 14.21 -5.20
CA LEU A 118 -4.19 13.78 -3.90
C LEU A 118 -4.25 12.26 -3.79
N LYS A 119 -4.73 11.57 -4.85
CA LYS A 119 -4.78 10.11 -4.88
C LYS A 119 -3.40 9.45 -4.78
N LYS A 120 -2.37 10.04 -5.40
CA LYS A 120 -0.99 9.56 -5.28
C LYS A 120 -0.48 9.65 -3.85
N MET A 121 -0.72 10.79 -3.19
CA MET A 121 -0.35 10.97 -1.77
C MET A 121 -1.13 10.02 -0.86
N GLU A 122 -2.43 9.80 -1.12
CA GLU A 122 -3.25 8.84 -0.38
C GLU A 122 -2.72 7.41 -0.53
N SER A 123 -2.39 6.97 -1.75
CA SER A 123 -1.81 5.64 -1.99
C SER A 123 -0.51 5.42 -1.21
N VAL A 124 0.41 6.40 -1.21
CA VAL A 124 1.65 6.30 -0.42
C VAL A 124 1.35 6.25 1.08
N ILE A 125 0.40 7.04 1.59
CA ILE A 125 0.01 6.99 3.00
C ILE A 125 -0.59 5.62 3.36
N GLU A 126 -1.39 5.02 2.47
CA GLU A 126 -1.96 3.68 2.68
C GLU A 126 -0.88 2.59 2.70
N ILE A 127 0.12 2.67 1.81
CA ILE A 127 1.29 1.79 1.82
C ILE A 127 2.04 1.91 3.15
N LEU A 128 2.31 3.13 3.61
CA LEU A 128 3.04 3.37 4.85
C LEU A 128 2.27 2.89 6.09
N LYS A 129 0.95 3.09 6.15
CA LYS A 129 0.06 2.56 7.20
C LYS A 129 -0.02 1.03 7.22
N ARG A 130 0.27 0.38 6.09
CA ARG A 130 0.32 -1.08 6.06
C ARG A 130 1.60 -1.63 6.69
N ILE A 131 2.66 -0.81 6.74
CA ILE A 131 3.97 -1.18 7.25
C ILE A 131 4.09 -0.88 8.76
N GLY A 132 3.57 0.25 9.23
CA GLY A 132 3.58 0.63 10.66
C GLY A 132 2.18 0.88 11.20
#